data_AF-A0A1I6GXQ4-F1
#
_entry.id   AF-A0A1I6GXQ4-F1
#
_cell.length_a   1.000
_cell.length_b   1.000
_cell.length_c   1.000
_cell.angle_alpha   90.00
_cell.angle_beta   90.00
_cell.angle_gamma   90.00
#
_symmetry.space_group_name_H-M   'P 1'
#
loop_
_entity.id
_entity.type
_entity.pdbx_description
1 polymer ?
#
loop_
_entity_poly.entity_id
_entity_poly.type
_entity_poly.pdbx_seq_one_letter_code
_entity_poly.pdbx_strand_id
1 'polypeptide(L)' 'MRFPTPPLSEYAINTAFVVLTLAVLQYTGWLSDDPAGLEPAFLAVVAVTFPAFSYLIALVGANVRSNAE' A
#
# COMPACT_ATOMS: atom_id res chain seq x y z
N MET A 1 -4.37 -3.42 23.42
CA MET A 1 -4.30 -3.08 21.98
C MET A 1 -5.00 -4.17 21.20
N ARG A 2 -6.02 -3.82 20.42
CA ARG A 2 -6.72 -4.77 19.55
C ARG A 2 -6.06 -4.75 18.17
N PHE A 3 -5.79 -5.92 17.61
CA PHE A 3 -5.27 -6.01 16.25
C PHE A 3 -6.31 -5.51 15.24
N PRO A 4 -5.91 -4.80 14.18
CA PRO A 4 -6.83 -4.39 13.14
C PRO A 4 -7.38 -5.60 12.40
N THR A 5 -8.69 -5.57 12.14
CA THR A 5 -9.36 -6.37 11.11
C THR A 5 -9.49 -5.45 9.90
N PRO A 6 -8.95 -5.79 8.71
CA PRO A 6 -8.63 -7.12 8.16
C PRO A 6 -7.26 -7.76 8.51
N PRO A 7 -7.03 -9.05 8.18
CA PRO A 7 -5.74 -9.73 8.39
C PRO A 7 -4.59 -9.17 7.53
N LEU A 8 -3.34 -9.40 7.97
CA LEU A 8 -2.11 -8.95 7.28
C LEU A 8 -2.03 -9.38 5.81
N SER A 9 -2.54 -10.56 5.47
CA SER A 9 -2.55 -11.06 4.09
C SER A 9 -3.37 -10.18 3.15
N GLU A 10 -4.42 -9.54 3.64
CA GLU A 10 -5.26 -8.66 2.84
C GLU A 10 -4.55 -7.34 2.50
N TYR A 11 -3.78 -6.79 3.45
CA TYR A 11 -2.89 -5.66 3.18
C TYR A 11 -1.82 -6.00 2.15
N ALA A 12 -1.25 -7.20 2.23
CA ALA A 12 -0.24 -7.65 1.26
C ALA A 12 -0.82 -7.79 -0.15
N ILE A 13 -2.01 -8.40 -0.29
CA ILE A 13 -2.70 -8.54 -1.58
C ILE A 13 -3.04 -7.17 -2.17
N ASN A 14 -3.62 -6.28 -1.36
CA ASN A 14 -3.98 -4.93 -1.82
C ASN A 14 -2.74 -4.14 -2.24
N THR A 15 -1.63 -4.28 -1.51
CA THR A 15 -0.35 -3.68 -1.88
C THR A 15 0.16 -4.23 -3.21
N ALA A 16 0.08 -5.54 -3.43
CA ALA A 16 0.49 -6.15 -4.69
C ALA A 16 -0.32 -5.59 -5.87
N PHE A 17 -1.63 -5.40 -5.70
CA PHE A 17 -2.46 -4.75 -6.71
C PHE A 17 -2.03 -3.30 -6.97
N VAL A 18 -1.81 -2.51 -5.92
CA VAL A 18 -1.36 -1.11 -6.06
C VAL A 18 -0.03 -1.02 -6.80
N VAL A 19 0.96 -1.80 -6.38
CA VAL A 19 2.29 -1.82 -7.01
C VAL A 19 2.19 -2.28 -8.46
N LEU A 20 1.39 -3.32 -8.75
CA LEU A 20 1.16 -3.79 -10.10
C LEU A 20 0.49 -2.73 -10.98
N THR A 21 -0.54 -2.04 -10.47
CA THR A 21 -1.21 -0.96 -11.20
C THR A 21 -0.25 0.19 -11.51
N LEU A 22 0.57 0.60 -10.52
CA LEU A 22 1.57 1.64 -10.74
C LEU A 22 2.63 1.20 -11.74
N ALA A 23 3.10 -0.05 -11.68
CA ALA A 23 4.03 -0.60 -12.64
C ALA A 23 3.44 -0.61 -14.06
N VAL A 24 2.18 -0.97 -14.23
CA VAL A 24 1.48 -0.90 -15.52
C VAL A 24 1.40 0.54 -16.02
N LEU A 25 1.05 1.49 -15.17
CA LEU A 25 0.97 2.90 -15.55
C LEU A 25 2.34 3.51 -15.90
N GLN A 26 3.41 3.09 -15.23
CA GLN A 26 4.78 3.45 -15.61
C GLN A 26 5.14 2.85 -16.97
N TYR A 27 4.89 1.54 -17.13
CA TYR A 27 5.22 0.82 -18.36
C TYR A 27 4.53 1.39 -19.60
N THR A 28 3.30 1.87 -19.48
CA THR A 28 2.57 2.50 -20.59
C THR A 28 2.93 3.97 -20.81
N GLY A 29 3.81 4.55 -19.98
CA GLY A 29 4.19 5.96 -20.05
C GLY A 29 3.11 6.93 -19.57
N TRP A 30 2.11 6.44 -18.82
CA TRP A 30 1.03 7.28 -18.27
C TRP A 30 1.39 7.92 -16.93
N LEU A 31 2.37 7.38 -16.21
CA LEU A 31 2.77 7.85 -14.87
C LEU A 31 4.10 8.60 -14.83
N SER A 32 5.04 8.26 -15.71
CA SER A 32 6.37 8.87 -15.75
C SER A 32 6.83 9.00 -17.19
N ASP A 33 7.49 10.13 -17.48
CA ASP A 33 8.13 10.39 -18.77
C ASP A 33 9.53 9.74 -18.87
N ASP A 34 9.93 8.94 -17.87
CA ASP A 34 11.23 8.25 -17.87
C ASP A 34 11.32 7.26 -19.05
N PRO A 35 12.27 7.46 -19.99
CA PRO A 35 12.45 6.57 -21.14
C PRO A 35 12.79 5.13 -20.77
N ALA A 36 13.20 4.85 -19.54
CA ALA A 36 13.44 3.49 -19.04
C ALA A 36 12.16 2.68 -18.78
N GLY A 37 10.98 3.33 -18.77
CA GLY A 37 9.65 2.70 -18.69
C GLY A 37 9.23 2.17 -17.32
N LEU A 38 10.17 1.76 -16.45
CA LEU A 38 9.88 1.40 -15.06
C LEU A 38 10.90 2.04 -14.13
N GLU A 39 10.42 2.51 -12.97
CA GLU A 39 11.25 3.05 -11.89
C GLU A 39 11.19 2.10 -10.68
N PRO A 40 12.10 1.10 -10.57
CA PRO A 40 12.02 0.06 -9.56
C PRO A 40 12.15 0.59 -8.13
N ALA A 41 12.93 1.67 -7.94
CA ALA A 41 13.10 2.31 -6.65
C ALA A 41 11.77 2.88 -6.13
N PHE A 42 11.02 3.56 -6.99
CA PHE A 42 9.68 4.06 -6.66
C PHE A 42 8.74 2.92 -6.28
N LEU A 43 8.67 1.87 -7.10
CA LEU A 43 7.80 0.71 -6.84
C LEU A 43 8.16 0.01 -5.52
N ALA A 44 9.45 -0.13 -5.20
CA ALA A 44 9.91 -0.71 -3.94
C ALA A 44 9.52 0.16 -2.74
N VAL A 45 9.68 1.49 -2.84
CA VAL A 45 9.25 2.42 -1.78
C VAL A 45 7.75 2.31 -1.54
N VAL A 46 6.94 2.29 -2.59
CA VAL A 46 5.48 2.10 -2.46
C VAL A 46 5.14 0.74 -1.85
N ALA A 47 5.79 -0.33 -2.29
CA ALA A 47 5.56 -1.69 -1.79
C ALA A 47 5.82 -1.82 -0.27
N VAL A 48 6.71 -1.00 0.30
CA VAL A 48 7.00 -0.99 1.74
C VAL A 48 6.08 0.00 2.48
N THR A 49 5.96 1.22 1.96
CA THR A 49 5.26 2.30 2.67
C THR A 49 3.75 2.09 2.67
N PHE A 50 3.16 1.67 1.55
CA PHE A 50 1.71 1.50 1.42
C PHE A 50 1.11 0.52 2.44
N PRO A 51 1.62 -0.72 2.62
CA PRO A 51 1.08 -1.64 3.62
C PRO A 51 1.35 -1.15 5.04
N ALA A 52 2.52 -0.56 5.30
CA ALA A 52 2.88 -0.07 6.62
C ALA A 52 1.93 1.03 7.10
N PHE A 53 1.72 2.07 6.28
CA PHE A 53 0.78 3.14 6.62
C PHE A 53 -0.67 2.65 6.69
N SER A 54 -1.09 1.78 5.76
CA SER A 54 -2.45 1.21 5.79
C SER A 54 -2.72 0.42 7.07
N TYR A 55 -1.74 -0.36 7.52
CA TYR A 55 -1.83 -1.11 8.77
C TYR A 55 -1.87 -0.17 9.99
N LEU A 56 -1.00 0.84 10.03
CA LEU A 56 -0.97 1.80 11.13
C LEU A 56 -2.28 2.58 11.25
N ILE A 57 -2.86 3.02 10.14
CA ILE A 57 -4.16 3.71 10.13
C ILE A 57 -5.25 2.78 10.66
N ALA A 58 -5.29 1.53 10.20
CA ALA A 58 -6.27 0.56 10.67
C ALA A 58 -6.11 0.22 12.16
N LEU A 59 -4.86 0.11 12.63
CA LEU A 59 -4.55 -0.10 14.04
C LEU A 59 -5.07 1.07 14.89
N VAL A 60 -4.82 2.31 14.47
CA VAL A 60 -5.36 3.50 15.15
C VAL A 60 -6.89 3.46 15.15
N GLY A 61 -7.53 3.21 14.00
CA GLY A 61 -8.99 3.12 13.90
C GLY A 61 -9.60 2.06 14.82
N ALA A 62 -8.99 0.86 14.87
CA ALA A 62 -9.44 -0.23 15.73
C ALA A 62 -9.36 0.13 17.22
N ASN A 63 -8.30 0.83 17.64
CA ASN A 63 -8.12 1.22 19.04
C ASN A 63 -8.92 2.48 19.41
N VAL A 64 -9.26 3.37 18.46
CA VAL A 64 -10.18 4.50 18.70
C VAL A 64 -11.61 3.99 18.88
N ARG A 65 -12.10 3.13 17.97
CA ARG A 65 -13.46 2.58 18.06
C ARG A 65 -13.69 1.78 19.35
N SER A 66 -12.68 1.01 19.78
CA SER A 66 -12.75 0.23 21.01
C SER A 66 -12.74 1.06 22.30
N ASN A 67 -12.34 2.33 22.27
CA ASN A 67 -12.44 3.23 23.44
C ASN A 67 -13.77 4.00 23.46
N ALA A 68 -14.57 3.91 22.39
CA ALA A 68 -15.88 4.54 22.27
C ALA A 68 -17.05 3.60 22.62
N GLU A 69 -16.77 2.31 22.81
CA GLU A 69 -17.65 1.28 23.39
C GLU A 69 -17.32 1.08 24.88
#